data_AF-A0A5S9M942-F1
#
_entry.id   AF-A0A5S9M942-F1
#
_cell.length_a   1.000
_cell.length_b   1.000
_cell.length_c   1.000
_cell.angle_alpha   90.00
_cell.angle_beta   90.00
_cell.angle_gamma   90.00
#
_symmetry.space_group_name_H-M   'P 1'
#
loop_
_entity.id
_entity.type
_entity.pdbx_description
1 polymer ?
#
loop_
_entity_poly.entity_id
_entity_poly.type
_entity_poly.pdbx_seq_one_letter_code
_entity_poly.pdbx_strand_id
1 'polypeptide(L)'
;MSKVPVAELASLLNDWNMEIKKDHADEAERLFAKAKQAVEEIDDADILIYYSLLEKRHHILMYNLRGQKGNVSTKSIEGHYGKKKEDDLSNRLAYYFDFL
;
A
#
# COMPACT_ATOMS: atom_id res chain seq x y z
N MET A 1 25.06 -5.66 -6.16
CA MET A 1 23.96 -5.12 -6.99
C MET A 1 23.94 -3.60 -6.79
N SER A 2 23.38 -2.84 -7.74
CA SER A 2 23.31 -1.38 -7.64
C SER A 2 22.06 -0.99 -6.89
N LYS A 3 22.19 -0.19 -5.83
CA LYS A 3 21.08 0.44 -5.11
C LYS A 3 20.22 1.22 -6.11
N VAL A 4 18.91 1.02 -6.10
CA VAL A 4 17.97 1.82 -6.91
C VAL A 4 18.03 3.27 -6.42
N PRO A 5 18.19 4.27 -7.31
CA PRO A 5 18.13 5.66 -6.91
C PRO A 5 16.79 6.00 -6.24
N VAL A 6 16.82 6.76 -5.15
CA VAL A 6 15.61 7.16 -4.40
C VAL A 6 14.57 7.83 -5.30
N ALA A 7 15.02 8.65 -6.26
CA ALA A 7 14.13 9.30 -7.22
C ALA A 7 13.41 8.30 -8.15
N GLU A 8 14.10 7.24 -8.58
CA GLU A 8 13.50 6.19 -9.43
C GLU A 8 12.48 5.38 -8.63
N LEU A 9 12.79 5.07 -7.37
CA LEU A 9 11.84 4.40 -6.48
C LEU A 9 10.62 5.28 -6.19
N ALA A 10 10.81 6.58 -5.95
CA ALA A 10 9.69 7.50 -5.76
C ALA A 10 8.77 7.54 -6.99
N SER A 11 9.33 7.53 -8.20
CA SER A 11 8.55 7.42 -9.44
C SER A 11 7.76 6.12 -9.51
N LEU A 12 8.40 4.99 -9.19
CA LEU A 12 7.74 3.68 -9.17
C LEU A 12 6.57 3.62 -8.17
N LEU A 13 6.74 4.20 -6.98
CA LEU A 13 5.68 4.27 -5.97
C LEU A 13 4.53 5.19 -6.44
N ASN A 14 4.83 6.29 -7.13
CA ASN A 14 3.80 7.16 -7.71
C ASN A 14 2.98 6.45 -8.78
N ASP A 15 3.64 5.73 -9.69
CA ASP A 15 2.97 4.93 -10.72
C ASP A 15 2.07 3.87 -10.08
N TRP A 16 2.59 3.17 -9.07
CA TRP A 16 1.82 2.18 -8.33
C TRP A 16 0.57 2.78 -7.66
N ASN A 17 0.72 3.94 -7.01
CA ASN A 17 -0.39 4.67 -6.39
C ASN A 17 -1.45 5.09 -7.42
N MET A 18 -1.03 5.49 -8.63
CA MET A 18 -1.94 5.84 -9.71
C MET A 18 -2.77 4.63 -10.16
N GLU A 19 -2.15 3.46 -10.29
CA GLU A 19 -2.85 2.23 -10.71
C GLU A 19 -3.77 1.70 -9.60
N ILE A 20 -3.39 1.86 -8.31
CA ILE A 20 -4.30 1.61 -7.18
C ILE A 20 -5.55 2.52 -7.29
N LYS A 21 -5.37 3.82 -7.54
CA LYS A 21 -6.50 4.78 -7.65
C LYS A 21 -7.43 4.50 -8.83
N LYS A 22 -6.94 3.83 -9.87
CA LYS A 22 -7.74 3.41 -11.04
C LYS A 22 -8.39 2.04 -10.87
N ASP A 23 -8.22 1.40 -9.70
CA ASP A 23 -8.60 0.01 -9.46
C ASP A 23 -8.00 -0.99 -10.49
N HIS A 24 -6.86 -0.64 -11.10
CA HIS A 24 -6.17 -1.46 -12.09
C HIS A 24 -5.35 -2.56 -11.41
N ALA A 25 -6.04 -3.60 -10.96
CA ALA A 25 -5.50 -4.69 -10.16
C ALA A 25 -4.22 -5.33 -10.71
N ASP A 26 -4.25 -5.79 -11.96
CA ASP A 26 -3.16 -6.58 -12.53
C ASP A 26 -1.88 -5.74 -12.65
N GLU A 27 -2.03 -4.46 -13.00
CA GLU A 27 -0.91 -3.53 -13.06
C GLU A 27 -0.43 -3.12 -11.65
N ALA A 28 -1.35 -2.91 -10.71
CA ALA A 28 -1.01 -2.65 -9.31
C ALA A 28 -0.25 -3.82 -8.66
N GLU A 29 -0.59 -5.08 -9.00
CA GLU A 29 0.15 -6.28 -8.59
C GLU A 29 1.57 -6.31 -9.17
N ARG A 30 1.69 -6.00 -10.46
CA ARG A 30 2.99 -5.94 -11.14
C ARG A 30 3.91 -4.88 -10.51
N LEU A 31 3.38 -3.70 -10.23
CA LEU A 31 4.16 -2.60 -9.65
C LEU A 31 4.50 -2.84 -8.18
N PHE A 32 3.60 -3.48 -7.42
CA PHE A 32 3.89 -3.90 -6.05
C PHE A 32 5.08 -4.85 -5.96
N ALA A 33 5.12 -5.89 -6.80
CA ALA A 33 6.24 -6.84 -6.81
C ALA A 33 7.59 -6.14 -7.09
N LYS A 34 7.59 -5.20 -8.03
CA LYS A 34 8.78 -4.37 -8.33
C LYS A 34 9.16 -3.46 -7.16
N ALA A 35 8.19 -2.78 -6.56
CA ALA A 35 8.41 -1.88 -5.44
C ALA A 35 8.96 -2.65 -4.23
N LYS A 36 8.39 -3.81 -3.91
CA LYS A 36 8.82 -4.67 -2.81
C LYS A 36 10.29 -5.07 -2.92
N GLN A 37 10.76 -5.42 -4.12
CA GLN A 37 12.17 -5.70 -4.35
C GLN A 37 13.04 -4.44 -4.23
N ALA A 38 12.57 -3.31 -4.79
CA ALA A 38 13.34 -2.07 -4.82
C ALA A 38 13.49 -1.41 -3.44
N VAL A 39 12.59 -1.66 -2.48
CA VAL A 39 12.68 -1.07 -1.13
C VAL A 39 13.64 -1.81 -0.19
N GLU A 40 14.07 -3.03 -0.51
CA GLU A 40 14.90 -3.86 0.40
C GLU A 40 16.25 -3.21 0.75
N GLU A 41 16.83 -2.42 -0.16
CA GLU A 41 18.15 -1.79 0.00
C GLU A 41 18.06 -0.27 0.33
N ILE A 42 16.87 0.21 0.71
CA ILE A 42 16.60 1.63 0.93
C ILE A 42 16.63 1.97 2.42
N ASP A 43 17.35 3.04 2.74
CA ASP A 43 17.47 3.60 4.09
C ASP A 43 16.99 5.07 4.05
N ASP A 44 15.77 5.24 3.55
CA ASP A 44 15.07 6.52 3.47
C ASP A 44 13.71 6.35 4.15
N ALA A 45 13.55 6.97 5.31
CA ALA A 45 12.38 6.79 6.15
C ALA A 45 11.09 7.24 5.45
N ASP A 46 11.13 8.31 4.66
CA ASP A 46 9.95 8.86 3.99
C ASP A 46 9.48 7.91 2.88
N ILE A 47 10.43 7.34 2.13
CA ILE A 47 10.13 6.34 1.10
C ILE A 47 9.57 5.05 1.71
N LEU A 48 10.13 4.57 2.82
CA LEU A 48 9.65 3.36 3.50
C LEU A 48 8.24 3.57 4.08
N ILE A 49 7.95 4.76 4.62
CA ILE A 49 6.61 5.15 5.05
C ILE A 49 5.65 5.18 3.85
N TYR A 50 6.06 5.77 2.74
CA TYR A 50 5.22 5.86 1.55
C TYR A 50 4.89 4.46 0.96
N TYR A 51 5.90 3.59 0.84
CA TYR A 51 5.72 2.20 0.44
C TYR A 51 4.72 1.47 1.35
N SER A 52 4.90 1.58 2.67
CA SER A 52 4.06 0.88 3.66
C SER A 52 2.58 1.30 3.56
N LEU A 53 2.32 2.56 3.21
CA LEU A 53 0.97 3.07 3.00
C LEU A 53 0.35 2.48 1.72
N LEU A 54 1.10 2.47 0.61
CA LEU A 54 0.62 1.91 -0.65
C LEU A 54 0.38 0.41 -0.54
N GLU A 55 1.21 -0.32 0.20
CA GLU A 55 1.01 -1.74 0.47
C GLU A 55 -0.34 -2.01 1.15
N LYS A 56 -0.70 -1.21 2.17
CA LYS A 56 -2.03 -1.32 2.81
C LYS A 56 -3.18 -1.06 1.82
N ARG A 57 -3.07 -0.02 1.00
CA ARG A 57 -4.09 0.33 0.00
C ARG A 57 -4.23 -0.74 -1.07
N HIS A 58 -3.11 -1.30 -1.52
CA HIS A 58 -3.09 -2.42 -2.43
C HIS A 58 -3.83 -3.62 -1.84
N HIS A 59 -3.55 -4.00 -0.59
CA HIS A 59 -4.25 -5.13 0.03
C HIS A 59 -5.76 -4.94 0.08
N ILE A 60 -6.22 -3.69 0.30
CA ILE A 60 -7.65 -3.34 0.22
C ILE A 60 -8.18 -3.54 -1.21
N LEU A 61 -7.48 -3.06 -2.24
CA LEU A 61 -7.84 -3.26 -3.65
C LEU A 61 -7.99 -4.77 -3.96
N MET A 62 -7.00 -5.58 -3.58
CA MET A 62 -7.02 -7.04 -3.82
C MET A 62 -8.13 -7.75 -3.05
N TYR A 63 -8.41 -7.31 -1.82
CA TYR A 63 -9.51 -7.84 -1.03
C TYR A 63 -10.87 -7.54 -1.70
N ASN A 64 -11.09 -6.30 -2.13
CA ASN A 64 -12.33 -5.88 -2.80
C ASN A 64 -12.58 -6.69 -4.07
N LEU A 65 -11.55 -6.96 -4.87
CA LEU A 65 -11.66 -7.78 -6.08
C LEU A 65 -11.98 -9.25 -5.79
N ARG A 66 -11.42 -9.81 -4.72
CA ARG A 66 -11.78 -11.17 -4.26
C ARG A 66 -13.23 -11.24 -3.80
N GLY A 67 -13.73 -10.19 -3.13
CA GLY A 67 -15.14 -10.04 -2.75
C GLY A 67 -16.09 -9.84 -3.93
N GLN A 68 -15.63 -9.28 -5.05
CA GLN A 68 -16.41 -9.17 -6.29
C GLN A 68 -16.46 -10.49 -7.08
N LYS A 69 -15.38 -11.30 -7.06
CA LYS A 69 -15.30 -12.58 -7.79
C LYS A 69 -16.00 -13.75 -7.10
N GLY A 70 -16.36 -13.62 -5.83
CA GLY A 70 -17.16 -14.61 -5.13
C GLY A 70 -17.99 -13.95 -4.06
N ASN A 71 -19.28 -14.31 -3.98
CA ASN A 71 -20.09 -14.14 -2.78
C ASN A 71 -19.39 -14.83 -1.60
N VAL A 72 -18.42 -14.16 -0.98
CA VAL A 72 -17.75 -14.63 0.22
C VAL A 72 -18.44 -13.95 1.39
N SER A 73 -19.21 -14.77 2.13
CA SER A 73 -19.84 -14.41 3.38
C SER A 73 -18.88 -13.62 4.27
N THR A 74 -19.31 -12.45 4.72
CA THR A 74 -18.61 -11.49 5.59
C THR A 74 -18.31 -12.02 7.01
N LYS A 75 -18.32 -13.33 7.23
CA LYS A 75 -17.91 -13.96 8.48
C LYS A 75 -16.48 -14.48 8.37
N SER A 76 -15.50 -13.59 8.53
CA SER A 76 -14.15 -13.90 9.10
C SER A 76 -13.21 -12.69 8.98
N ILE A 77 -13.55 -11.55 9.58
CA ILE A 77 -12.54 -10.54 9.98
C ILE A 77 -12.85 -10.05 11.41
N GLU A 78 -13.25 -10.95 12.31
CA GLU A 78 -13.25 -10.67 13.76
C GLU A 78 -12.11 -11.39 14.50
N GLY A 79 -11.18 -12.03 13.77
CA GLY A 79 -10.19 -12.91 14.38
C GLY A 79 -8.91 -12.25 14.88
N HIS A 80 -8.24 -11.40 14.08
CA HIS A 80 -6.80 -11.11 14.31
C HIS A 80 -6.35 -9.65 14.13
N TYR A 81 -7.26 -8.69 13.97
CA TYR A 81 -6.94 -7.27 14.21
C TYR A 81 -7.44 -6.90 15.60
N GLY A 82 -6.60 -7.22 16.59
CA GLY A 82 -6.87 -6.90 17.99
C GLY A 82 -7.16 -5.41 18.14
N LYS A 83 -8.35 -5.11 18.66
CA LYS A 83 -8.69 -3.82 19.26
C LYS A 83 -7.55 -3.35 20.15
N LYS A 84 -6.85 -2.27 19.73
CA LYS A 84 -6.34 -1.16 20.56
C LYS A 84 -5.34 -0.30 19.77
N LYS A 85 -5.60 1.02 19.78
CA LYS A 85 -4.82 2.16 19.21
C LYS A 85 -5.00 2.47 17.72
N GLU A 86 -6.23 2.42 17.22
CA GLU A 86 -6.56 2.95 15.88
C GLU A 86 -6.59 4.49 15.81
N ASP A 87 -6.69 5.19 16.95
CA ASP A 87 -6.95 6.64 16.95
C ASP A 87 -5.70 7.51 16.76
N ASP A 88 -4.51 7.03 17.13
CA ASP A 88 -3.30 7.86 17.13
C ASP A 88 -2.57 7.82 15.77
N LEU A 89 -2.51 6.63 15.16
CA LEU A 89 -1.87 6.45 13.86
C LEU A 89 -2.76 6.98 12.73
N SER A 90 -4.08 6.80 12.82
CA SER A 90 -5.03 7.32 11.83
C SER A 90 -5.07 8.85 11.84
N ASN A 91 -5.03 9.48 13.03
CA ASN A 91 -4.92 10.93 13.13
C ASN A 91 -3.58 11.43 12.60
N ARG A 92 -2.46 10.76 12.92
CA ARG A 92 -1.15 11.14 12.38
C ARG A 92 -1.08 11.00 10.87
N LEU A 93 -1.74 9.99 10.30
CA LEU A 93 -1.86 9.83 8.85
C LEU A 93 -2.77 10.91 8.25
N ALA A 94 -3.88 11.27 8.90
CA ALA A 94 -4.75 12.38 8.48
C ALA A 94 -4.02 13.73 8.43
N TYR A 95 -3.14 14.02 9.39
CA TYR A 95 -2.27 15.21 9.37
C TYR A 95 -1.38 15.29 8.12
N TYR A 96 -0.98 14.15 7.54
CA TYR A 96 -0.23 14.12 6.28
C TYR A 96 -1.12 14.17 5.02
N PHE A 97 -2.44 13.98 5.16
CA PHE A 97 -3.38 14.00 4.04
C PHE A 97 -4.00 15.38 3.77
N ASP A 98 -4.12 16.26 4.75
CA ASP A 98 -4.84 17.55 4.60
C ASP A 98 -4.05 18.65 3.85
N PHE A 99 -2.81 18.38 3.40
CA PHE A 99 -1.96 19.37 2.71
C PHE A 99 -1.47 18.96 1.31
N LEU A 100 -2.04 17.93 0.67
CA LEU A 100 -1.72 17.54 -0.72
C LEU A 100 -2.94 17.48 -1.63
#